data_AF-A0A1I5YB64-F1
#
_entry.id   AF-A0A1I5YB64-F1
#
_cell.length_a   1.000
_cell.length_b   1.000
_cell.length_c   1.000
_cell.angle_alpha   90.00
_cell.angle_beta   90.00
_cell.angle_gamma   90.00
#
_symmetry.space_group_name_H-M   'P 1'
#
loop_
_entity.id
_entity.type
_entity.pdbx_description
1 polymer ?
#
loop_
_entity_poly.entity_id
_entity_poly.type
_entity_poly.pdbx_seq_one_letter_code
_entity_poly.pdbx_strand_id
1 'polypeptide(L)'
;MENTSLKYKAFGDPLNELNLCQDAVHPLDPNEVLVEMISSPINPSDLIPIRGAYSHRISLPCIGGYEGVGRIVKVGNQVSPSLINQRVLPLRGKVHGKNL
;
A
#
# COMPACT_ATOMS: atom_id res chain seq x y z
N MET A 1 -13.01 4.70 -10.11
CA MET A 1 -12.84 3.83 -8.92
C MET A 1 -12.03 4.66 -7.93
N GLU A 2 -12.50 4.79 -6.70
CA GLU A 2 -11.83 5.57 -5.65
C GLU A 2 -11.01 4.62 -4.78
N ASN A 3 -9.78 5.01 -4.44
CA ASN A 3 -8.90 4.28 -3.55
C ASN A 3 -9.06 4.84 -2.14
N THR A 4 -9.57 4.03 -1.22
CA THR A 4 -9.68 4.40 0.20
C THR A 4 -8.52 3.77 0.98
N SER A 5 -7.76 4.57 1.71
CA SER A 5 -6.59 4.11 2.47
C SER A 5 -6.40 4.88 3.78
N LEU A 6 -5.73 4.28 4.76
CA LEU A 6 -5.32 4.95 5.99
C LEU A 6 -3.93 5.57 5.77
N LYS A 7 -3.83 6.89 5.91
CA LYS A 7 -2.60 7.66 5.71
C LYS A 7 -2.23 8.49 6.94
N TYR A 8 -0.94 8.71 7.14
CA TYR A 8 -0.42 9.63 8.14
C TYR A 8 0.49 10.68 7.50
N LYS A 9 0.34 11.93 7.95
CA LYS A 9 1.06 13.11 7.41
C LYS A 9 2.12 13.64 8.36
N ALA A 10 2.09 13.25 9.63
CA ALA A 10 3.11 13.48 10.62
C ALA A 10 3.35 12.19 11.42
N PHE A 11 4.48 12.13 12.12
CA PHE A 11 4.77 11.06 13.07
C PHE A 11 4.14 11.38 14.42
N GLY A 12 3.65 10.37 15.14
CA GLY A 12 2.98 10.58 16.42
C GLY A 12 2.21 9.35 16.91
N ASP A 13 1.22 9.60 17.76
CA ASP A 13 0.30 8.55 18.20
C ASP A 13 -0.54 8.08 17.00
N PRO A 14 -0.53 6.77 16.63
CA PRO A 14 -1.31 6.26 15.53
C PRO A 14 -2.80 6.62 15.58
N LEU A 15 -3.38 6.77 16.78
CA LEU A 15 -4.79 7.15 16.94
C LEU A 15 -5.08 8.59 16.48
N ASN A 16 -4.09 9.48 16.52
CA ASN A 16 -4.23 10.88 16.11
C ASN A 16 -3.76 11.11 14.67
N GLU A 17 -2.72 10.38 14.24
CA GLU A 17 -2.06 10.64 12.96
C GLU A 17 -2.66 9.87 11.77
N LEU A 18 -3.29 8.71 12.01
CA LEU A 18 -3.93 7.95 10.93
C LEU A 18 -5.29 8.52 10.56
N ASN A 19 -5.46 8.82 9.28
CA ASN A 19 -6.68 9.40 8.73
C ASN A 19 -7.14 8.60 7.50
N LEU A 20 -8.46 8.40 7.39
CA LEU A 20 -9.07 7.84 6.18
C LEU A 20 -8.95 8.86 5.05
N CYS A 21 -8.32 8.45 3.95
CA CYS A 21 -8.13 9.27 2.76
C CYS A 21 -8.71 8.57 1.54
N GLN A 22 -9.30 9.37 0.64
CA GLN A 22 -9.80 8.92 -0.66
C GLN A 22 -8.97 9.58 -1.75
N ASP A 23 -8.43 8.78 -2.67
CA ASP A 23 -7.65 9.25 -3.81
C ASP A 23 -8.17 8.61 -5.10
N ALA A 24 -7.83 9.23 -6.24
CA ALA A 24 -8.05 8.59 -7.53
C ALA A 24 -7.11 7.39 -7.71
N VAL A 25 -7.63 6.31 -8.27
CA VAL A 25 -6.78 5.21 -8.76
C VAL A 25 -5.98 5.71 -9.96
N HIS A 26 -4.65 5.68 -9.85
CA HIS A 26 -3.76 6.10 -10.93
C HIS A 26 -3.70 5.05 -12.06
N PRO A 27 -3.37 5.46 -13.31
CA PRO A 27 -3.05 4.52 -14.38
C PRO A 27 -1.91 3.58 -13.98
N LEU A 28 -1.99 2.31 -14.39
CA LEU A 28 -0.96 1.31 -14.14
C LEU A 28 0.22 1.51 -15.08
N ASP A 29 1.43 1.35 -14.55
CA ASP A 29 2.61 1.14 -15.37
C ASP A 29 2.57 -0.24 -16.08
N PRO A 30 3.33 -0.44 -17.18
CA PRO A 30 3.32 -1.67 -17.96
C PRO A 30 3.44 -2.98 -17.17
N ASN A 31 4.25 -2.98 -16.11
CA ASN A 31 4.57 -4.16 -15.29
C ASN A 31 3.79 -4.23 -13.97
N GLU A 32 2.80 -3.38 -13.76
CA GLU A 32 2.04 -3.33 -12.51
C GLU A 32 0.73 -4.13 -12.58
N VAL A 33 0.18 -4.40 -11.39
CA VAL A 33 -1.16 -4.94 -11.21
C VAL A 33 -1.93 -4.05 -10.24
N LEU A 34 -3.23 -3.87 -10.50
CA LEU A 34 -4.15 -3.26 -9.54
C LEU A 34 -4.76 -4.36 -8.69
N VAL A 35 -4.58 -4.23 -7.38
CA VAL A 35 -5.12 -5.16 -6.39
C VAL A 35 -6.23 -4.48 -5.61
N GLU A 36 -7.41 -5.07 -5.60
CA GLU A 36 -8.49 -4.74 -4.68
C GLU A 36 -8.25 -5.50 -3.37
N MET A 37 -7.98 -4.77 -2.29
CA MET A 37 -7.69 -5.36 -0.99
C MET A 37 -8.95 -5.95 -0.35
N ILE A 38 -8.86 -7.16 0.19
CA ILE A 38 -9.94 -7.86 0.89
C ILE A 38 -9.78 -7.71 2.41
N SER A 39 -8.55 -7.87 2.91
CA SER A 39 -8.24 -7.75 4.34
C SER A 39 -6.77 -7.42 4.54
N SER A 40 -6.49 -6.66 5.60
CA SER A 40 -5.13 -6.34 6.09
C SER A 40 -5.15 -6.43 7.62
N PRO A 41 -4.19 -7.13 8.25
CA PRO A 41 -4.09 -7.18 9.70
C PRO A 41 -3.54 -5.88 10.28
N ILE A 42 -3.75 -5.67 11.58
CA ILE A 42 -3.08 -4.63 12.35
C ILE A 42 -2.08 -5.32 13.27
N ASN A 43 -0.80 -5.25 12.92
CA ASN A 43 0.28 -5.79 13.72
C ASN A 43 0.98 -4.68 14.53
N PRO A 44 1.63 -5.01 15.65
CA PRO A 44 2.46 -4.04 16.38
C PRO A 44 3.53 -3.36 15.50
N SER A 45 4.09 -4.08 14.52
CA SER A 45 5.10 -3.55 13.59
C SER A 45 4.56 -2.48 12.65
N ASP A 46 3.26 -2.45 12.35
CA ASP A 46 2.65 -1.41 11.52
C ASP A 46 2.62 -0.06 12.25
N LEU A 47 2.60 -0.08 13.58
CA LEU A 47 2.47 1.12 14.43
C LEU A 47 3.82 1.79 14.72
N ILE A 48 4.92 1.04 14.71
CA ILE A 48 6.27 1.53 15.03
C ILE A 48 6.72 2.68 14.10
N PRO A 49 6.57 2.59 12.76
CA PRO A 49 6.95 3.66 11.84
C PRO A 49 6.12 4.94 12.01
N ILE A 50 4.83 4.80 12.33
CA ILE A 50 3.92 5.93 12.55
C ILE A 50 4.39 6.75 13.75
N ARG A 51 4.90 6.09 14.80
CA ARG A 51 5.50 6.75 15.96
C ARG A 51 6.85 7.43 15.68
N GLY A 52 7.40 7.27 14.48
CA GLY A 52 8.62 7.97 14.04
C GLY A 52 9.94 7.26 14.35
N ALA A 53 9.92 6.02 14.85
CA ALA A 53 11.15 5.26 15.16
C ALA A 53 12.10 5.06 13.96
N TYR A 54 11.59 5.23 12.73
CA TYR A 54 12.36 5.15 11.48
C TYR A 54 12.14 6.36 10.57
N SER A 55 11.98 7.56 11.13
CA SER A 55 11.70 8.80 10.38
C SER A 55 12.68 9.07 9.24
N HIS A 56 13.97 8.74 9.41
CA HIS A 56 15.00 8.87 8.38
C HIS A 56 14.81 7.95 7.15
N ARG A 57 13.90 6.96 7.19
CA ARG A 57 13.62 6.01 6.10
C ARG A 57 12.22 6.16 5.50
N ILE A 58 11.36 6.97 6.11
CA ILE A 58 9.95 7.08 5.73
C ILE A 58 9.68 8.50 5.25
N SER A 59 9.30 8.62 3.98
CA SER A 59 8.78 9.86 3.43
C SER A 59 7.30 10.01 3.79
N LEU A 60 6.92 11.19 4.27
CA LEU A 60 5.53 11.55 4.52
C LEU A 60 4.94 12.29 3.30
N PRO A 61 3.64 12.16 3.01
CA PRO A 61 2.67 11.26 3.67
C PRO A 61 2.92 9.78 3.33
N CYS A 62 2.54 8.88 4.22
CA CYS A 62 2.69 7.44 4.02
C CYS A 62 1.37 6.69 4.32
N ILE A 63 1.19 5.53 3.69
CA ILE A 63 0.05 4.63 3.90
C ILE A 63 0.43 3.62 5.00
N GLY A 64 -0.47 3.40 5.96
CA GLY A 64 -0.27 2.42 7.02
C GLY A 64 -0.53 0.97 6.57
N GLY A 65 0.13 0.02 7.24
CA GLY A 65 0.01 -1.41 6.97
C GLY A 65 1.02 -1.93 5.92
N TYR A 66 1.62 -3.08 6.20
CA TYR A 66 2.63 -3.69 5.31
C TYR A 66 2.14 -4.90 4.52
N GLU A 67 1.05 -5.52 4.96
CA GLU A 67 0.59 -6.80 4.41
C GLU A 67 -0.93 -6.85 4.27
N GLY A 68 -1.41 -7.88 3.58
CA GLY A 68 -2.81 -8.12 3.37
C GLY A 68 -3.01 -9.06 2.20
N VAL A 69 -4.26 -9.46 2.00
CA VAL A 69 -4.68 -10.26 0.84
C VAL A 69 -5.66 -9.44 0.01
N GLY A 70 -5.49 -9.53 -1.31
CA GLY A 70 -6.37 -8.89 -2.26
C GLY A 70 -6.56 -9.73 -3.52
N ARG A 71 -7.34 -9.19 -4.45
CA ARG A 71 -7.61 -9.78 -5.76
C ARG A 71 -7.10 -8.87 -6.86
N ILE A 72 -6.42 -9.43 -7.85
CA ILE A 72 -6.03 -8.66 -9.05
C ILE A 72 -7.30 -8.32 -9.85
N VAL A 73 -7.54 -7.02 -10.05
CA VAL A 73 -8.70 -6.50 -10.81
C VAL A 73 -8.30 -5.87 -12.14
N LYS A 74 -7.02 -5.51 -12.30
CA LYS A 74 -6.46 -4.99 -13.56
C LYS A 74 -4.97 -5.29 -13.64
N VAL A 75 -4.44 -5.41 -14.86
CA VAL A 75 -3.02 -5.62 -15.12
C VAL A 75 -2.50 -4.60 -16.14
N GLY A 76 -1.22 -4.26 -16.05
CA GLY A 76 -0.50 -3.52 -17.08
C GLY A 76 -0.29 -4.35 -18.34
N ASN A 77 0.10 -3.70 -19.44
CA ASN A 77 0.18 -4.35 -20.76
C ASN A 77 1.34 -5.35 -20.92
N GLN A 78 2.30 -5.38 -19.99
CA GLN A 78 3.39 -6.36 -19.96
C GLN A 78 3.13 -7.50 -18.96
N VAL A 79 1.98 -7.51 -18.31
CA VAL A 79 1.58 -8.54 -17.33
C VAL A 79 0.51 -9.44 -17.94
N SER A 80 0.61 -10.75 -17.70
CA SER A 80 -0.37 -11.72 -18.22
C SER A 80 -1.79 -11.43 -17.72
N PRO A 81 -2.78 -11.26 -18.62
CA PRO A 81 -4.18 -11.09 -18.23
C PRO A 81 -4.76 -12.27 -17.45
N SER A 82 -4.14 -13.45 -17.52
CA SER A 82 -4.57 -14.63 -16.75
C SER A 82 -4.42 -14.48 -15.23
N LEU A 83 -3.73 -13.44 -14.75
CA LEU A 83 -3.61 -13.12 -13.33
C LEU A 83 -4.86 -12.44 -12.76
N ILE A 84 -5.73 -11.87 -13.62
CA ILE A 84 -6.98 -11.25 -13.17
C ILE A 84 -7.82 -12.28 -12.41
N ASN A 85 -8.44 -11.87 -11.32
CA ASN A 85 -9.19 -12.68 -10.35
C ASN A 85 -8.37 -13.58 -9.41
N GLN A 86 -7.05 -13.67 -9.57
CA GLN A 86 -6.22 -14.40 -8.62
C GLN A 86 -6.09 -13.66 -7.29
N ARG A 87 -6.04 -14.42 -6.19
CA ARG A 87 -5.73 -13.88 -4.87
C ARG A 87 -4.22 -13.75 -4.71
N VAL A 88 -3.79 -12.63 -4.16
CA VAL A 88 -2.37 -12.31 -3.99
C VAL A 88 -2.11 -11.68 -2.63
N LEU A 89 -0.88 -11.83 -2.16
CA LEU A 89 -0.29 -11.02 -1.09
C LEU A 89 0.60 -9.97 -1.78
N PRO A 90 0.16 -8.72 -1.96
CA PRO A 90 0.94 -7.68 -2.63
C PRO A 90 2.02 -7.13 -1.68
N LEU A 91 3.00 -7.97 -1.37
CA LEU A 91 4.10 -7.62 -0.48
C LEU A 91 5.09 -6.71 -1.22
N ARG A 92 5.47 -5.59 -0.60
CA ARG A 92 6.47 -4.68 -1.14
C ARG A 92 7.86 -5.31 -0.98
N GLY A 93 8.40 -5.84 -2.07
CA GLY A 93 9.81 -6.22 -2.16
C GLY A 93 10.69 -5.03 -2.54
N LYS A 94 12.00 -5.09 -2.24
CA LYS A 94 12.97 -4.17 -2.87
C LYS A 94 12.98 -4.44 -4.37
N VAL A 95 12.49 -3.49 -5.17
CA VAL A 95 12.89 -3.37 -6.57
C VAL A 95 14.22 -2.62 -6.57
N HIS A 96 15.25 -3.17 -7.22
CA HIS A 96 16.59 -2.59 -7.27
C HIS A 96 16.54 -1.07 -7.54
N GLY A 97 16.94 -0.27 -6.55
CA GLY A 97 17.26 1.15 -6.73
C GLY A 97 16.13 2.17 -6.65
N LYS A 98 14.87 1.80 -6.35
CA LYS A 98 13.80 2.78 -6.09
C LYS A 98 12.92 2.35 -4.93
N ASN A 99 12.79 3.23 -3.94
CA ASN A 99 11.72 3.13 -2.95
C ASN A 99 10.43 3.61 -3.65
N LEU A 100 9.42 2.73 -3.71
CA LEU A 100 8.05 3.12 -4.02
C LEU A 100 7.40 3.70 -2.77
#